data_AF-A0A7C5JNE6-F1
#
_entry.id   AF-A0A7C5JNE6-F1
#
_cell.length_a   1.000
_cell.length_b   1.000
_cell.length_c   1.000
_cell.angle_alpha   90.00
_cell.angle_beta   90.00
_cell.angle_gamma   90.00
#
_symmetry.space_group_name_H-M   'P 1'
#
loop_
_entity.id
_entity.type
_entity.pdbx_description
1 polymer ?
#
loop_
_entity_poly.entity_id
_entity_poly.type
_entity_poly.pdbx_seq_one_letter_code
_entity_poly.pdbx_strand_id
1 'polypeptide(L)'
;MWITEVYKQLKEFLAMPEITINLMYSSVVNVDQFYADIVKRFYEEAYKRHRKFPFIRAMEYGVAVCQLPSSFDEYFMMVEGSARRNYRKASHLGYKARRIQYNEHLDEIGEIWRSTPVRQGRMPDKFLKGKPEPCTNPASQSPLHDYPYYGVFSAGGQHGAGLVAYAGCLIAGELCLIEQIMGHADKQSDGIVPFLIMEIARDLFISYRTVRYYAFGTYFGAGVTMRRFKRKFRFLPCRAKWLLG
;
A
#
# COMPACT_ATOMS: atom_id res chain seq x y z
N MET A 1 -32.43 3.64 2.04
CA MET A 1 -31.03 3.92 1.67
C MET A 1 -30.01 3.14 2.51
N TRP A 2 -30.24 2.92 3.82
CA TRP A 2 -29.33 2.15 4.68
C TRP A 2 -29.36 0.62 4.44
N ILE A 3 -30.57 0.05 4.31
CA ILE A 3 -30.79 -1.39 4.05
C ILE A 3 -30.09 -1.86 2.76
N THR A 4 -30.10 -1.04 1.71
CA THR A 4 -29.46 -1.33 0.42
C THR A 4 -27.93 -1.38 0.49
N GLU A 5 -27.32 -0.56 1.35
CA GLU A 5 -25.85 -0.54 1.53
C GLU A 5 -25.40 -1.71 2.41
N VAL A 6 -26.17 -2.07 3.43
CA VAL A 6 -25.91 -3.26 4.26
C VAL A 6 -26.01 -4.53 3.42
N TYR A 7 -27.06 -4.65 2.60
CA TYR A 7 -27.23 -5.78 1.68
C TYR A 7 -26.07 -5.89 0.68
N LYS A 8 -25.61 -4.77 0.12
CA LYS A 8 -24.47 -4.75 -0.80
C LYS A 8 -23.17 -5.20 -0.13
N GLN A 9 -22.91 -4.74 1.09
CA GLN A 9 -21.72 -5.16 1.84
C GLN A 9 -21.77 -6.64 2.22
N LEU A 10 -22.94 -7.15 2.61
CA LEU A 10 -23.12 -8.56 2.89
C LEU A 10 -22.89 -9.41 1.62
N LYS A 11 -23.42 -8.97 0.48
CA LYS A 11 -23.18 -9.65 -0.81
C LYS A 11 -21.70 -9.65 -1.18
N GLU A 12 -21.00 -8.53 -1.02
CA GLU A 12 -19.54 -8.45 -1.25
C GLU A 12 -18.77 -9.35 -0.29
N PHE A 13 -19.18 -9.44 0.97
CA PHE A 13 -18.57 -10.32 1.96
C PHE A 13 -18.75 -11.81 1.60
N LEU A 14 -19.95 -12.20 1.20
CA LEU A 14 -20.26 -13.59 0.84
C LEU A 14 -19.63 -14.02 -0.50
N ALA A 15 -19.42 -13.08 -1.42
CA ALA A 15 -18.83 -13.33 -2.74
C ALA A 15 -17.31 -13.11 -2.79
N MET A 16 -16.64 -12.96 -1.65
CA MET A 16 -15.20 -12.73 -1.63
C MET A 16 -14.45 -13.94 -2.21
N PRO A 17 -13.53 -13.72 -3.16
CA PRO A 17 -12.65 -14.80 -3.62
C PRO A 17 -11.74 -15.24 -2.48
N GLU A 18 -11.47 -16.54 -2.42
CA GLU A 18 -10.43 -17.09 -1.56
C GLU A 18 -9.09 -17.04 -2.29
N ILE A 19 -8.06 -16.55 -1.62
CA ILE A 19 -6.69 -16.52 -2.12
C ILE A 19 -5.75 -17.14 -1.10
N THR A 20 -4.68 -17.76 -1.60
CA THR A 20 -3.58 -18.26 -0.76
C THR A 20 -2.32 -17.48 -1.10
N ILE A 21 -1.68 -16.93 -0.08
CA ILE A 21 -0.49 -16.09 -0.20
C ILE A 21 0.65 -16.78 0.55
N ASN A 22 1.72 -17.14 -0.17
CA ASN A 22 2.93 -17.71 0.43
C ASN A 22 3.93 -16.59 0.76
N LEU A 23 4.30 -16.50 2.04
CA LEU A 23 5.27 -15.51 2.53
C LEU A 23 6.73 -15.96 2.35
N MET A 24 6.96 -17.21 1.95
CA MET A 24 8.28 -17.79 1.63
C MET A 24 9.30 -17.63 2.76
N TYR A 25 8.89 -17.76 4.02
CA TYR A 25 9.77 -17.56 5.18
C TYR A 25 11.01 -18.47 5.18
N SER A 26 10.88 -19.71 4.70
CA SER A 26 11.98 -20.66 4.55
C SER A 26 13.14 -20.14 3.69
N SER A 27 12.90 -19.18 2.77
CA SER A 27 13.98 -18.58 1.96
C SER A 27 14.77 -17.48 2.69
N VAL A 28 14.32 -17.02 3.86
CA VAL A 28 14.96 -15.90 4.58
C VAL A 28 15.47 -16.26 5.98
N VAL A 29 14.93 -17.30 6.62
CA VAL A 29 15.25 -17.66 8.02
C VAL A 29 16.73 -17.86 8.33
N ASN A 30 17.52 -18.37 7.37
CA ASN A 30 18.96 -18.61 7.53
C ASN A 30 19.83 -17.61 6.76
N VAL A 31 19.21 -16.59 6.15
CA VAL A 31 19.88 -15.61 5.28
C VAL A 31 19.87 -14.23 5.94
N ASP A 32 18.70 -13.80 6.42
CA ASP A 32 18.51 -12.48 7.02
C ASP A 32 17.53 -12.54 8.19
N GLN A 33 18.07 -12.51 9.40
CA GLN A 33 17.27 -12.64 10.63
C GLN A 33 16.26 -11.48 10.77
N PHE A 34 16.62 -10.27 10.35
CA PHE A 34 15.75 -9.11 10.48
C PHE A 34 14.49 -9.27 9.62
N TYR A 35 14.65 -9.64 8.36
CA TYR A 35 13.51 -9.86 7.48
C TYR A 35 12.73 -11.13 7.85
N ALA A 36 13.40 -12.18 8.33
CA ALA A 36 12.73 -13.33 8.89
C ALA A 36 11.78 -12.94 10.04
N ASP A 37 12.25 -12.12 10.97
CA ASP A 37 11.46 -11.65 12.11
C ASP A 37 10.27 -10.78 11.67
N ILE A 38 10.45 -9.91 10.68
CA ILE A 38 9.35 -9.12 10.10
C ILE A 38 8.28 -10.02 9.48
N VAL A 39 8.68 -10.98 8.65
CA VAL A 39 7.74 -11.90 7.98
C VAL A 39 6.97 -12.73 8.99
N LYS A 40 7.67 -13.26 10.00
CA LYS A 40 7.06 -14.02 11.08
C LYS A 40 6.08 -13.17 11.88
N ARG A 41 6.45 -11.93 12.22
CA ARG A 41 5.57 -10.98 12.92
C ARG A 41 4.33 -10.64 12.11
N PHE A 42 4.48 -10.39 10.81
CA PHE A 42 3.35 -10.17 9.90
C PHE A 42 2.43 -11.39 9.88
N TYR A 43 2.98 -12.60 9.75
CA TYR A 43 2.19 -13.83 9.77
C TYR A 43 1.41 -14.01 11.08
N GLU A 44 2.07 -13.80 12.22
CA GLU A 44 1.44 -13.85 13.54
C GLU A 44 0.33 -12.82 13.68
N GLU A 45 0.55 -11.58 13.24
CA GLU A 45 -0.46 -10.52 13.24
C GLU A 45 -1.65 -10.85 12.34
N ALA A 46 -1.40 -11.40 11.16
CA ALA A 46 -2.44 -11.83 10.24
C ALA A 46 -3.33 -12.93 10.85
N TYR A 47 -2.74 -13.79 11.69
CA TYR A 47 -3.40 -14.91 12.38
C TYR A 47 -3.99 -14.57 13.75
N LYS A 48 -3.66 -13.43 14.36
CA LYS A 48 -4.25 -12.98 15.63
C LYS A 48 -5.77 -12.89 15.49
N ARG A 49 -6.51 -13.14 16.58
CA ARG A 49 -7.97 -12.97 16.60
C ARG A 49 -8.33 -11.51 16.36
N HIS A 50 -9.34 -11.27 15.53
CA HIS A 50 -9.77 -9.91 15.21
C HIS A 50 -10.38 -9.23 16.46
N ARG A 51 -9.91 -8.03 16.79
CA ARG A 51 -10.28 -7.31 18.04
C ARG A 51 -11.78 -7.17 18.27
N LYS A 52 -12.57 -6.95 17.20
CA LYS A 52 -14.03 -6.81 17.28
C LYS A 52 -14.79 -8.12 17.02
N PHE A 53 -14.13 -9.12 16.43
CA PHE A 53 -14.75 -10.36 15.96
C PHE A 53 -13.82 -11.54 16.29
N PRO A 54 -13.79 -12.00 17.55
CA PRO A 54 -12.74 -12.91 18.04
C PRO A 54 -12.76 -14.30 17.39
N PHE A 55 -13.83 -14.65 16.67
CA PHE A 55 -13.98 -15.93 15.96
C PHE A 55 -13.30 -15.95 14.57
N ILE A 56 -12.80 -14.81 14.10
CA ILE A 56 -12.07 -14.72 12.82
C ILE A 56 -10.66 -14.16 13.05
N ARG A 57 -9.74 -14.46 12.13
CA ARG A 57 -8.38 -13.91 12.15
C ARG A 57 -8.34 -12.48 11.61
N ALA A 58 -7.37 -11.68 12.07
CA ALA A 58 -7.31 -10.25 11.85
C ALA A 58 -7.16 -9.87 10.37
N MET A 59 -6.41 -10.66 9.60
CA MET A 59 -6.22 -10.44 8.16
C MET A 59 -6.70 -11.64 7.32
N GLU A 60 -7.69 -12.39 7.79
CA GLU A 60 -8.31 -13.43 6.97
C GLU A 60 -9.41 -12.84 6.08
N TYR A 61 -10.25 -11.93 6.60
CA TYR A 61 -11.42 -11.44 5.85
C TYR A 61 -11.28 -9.99 5.44
N GLY A 62 -11.56 -9.72 4.16
CA GLY A 62 -11.65 -8.37 3.63
C GLY A 62 -10.31 -7.66 3.53
N VAL A 63 -9.22 -8.39 3.34
CA VAL A 63 -7.95 -7.77 2.93
C VAL A 63 -8.16 -7.23 1.51
N ALA A 64 -7.75 -5.98 1.26
CA ALA A 64 -7.94 -5.37 -0.04
C ALA A 64 -6.75 -5.73 -0.94
N VAL A 65 -6.96 -6.67 -1.86
CA VAL A 65 -5.89 -7.27 -2.67
C VAL A 65 -6.22 -7.12 -4.15
N CYS A 66 -5.19 -6.77 -4.93
CA CYS A 66 -5.14 -6.93 -6.37
C CYS A 66 -4.23 -8.11 -6.69
N GLN A 67 -4.78 -9.15 -7.31
CA GLN A 67 -3.95 -10.18 -7.95
C GLN A 67 -3.31 -9.56 -9.20
N LEU A 68 -1.99 -9.51 -9.24
CA LEU A 68 -1.26 -8.93 -10.36
C LEU A 68 -1.39 -9.84 -11.59
N PRO A 69 -1.68 -9.27 -12.78
CA PRO A 69 -1.68 -10.01 -14.04
C PRO A 69 -0.24 -10.32 -14.50
N SER A 70 -0.05 -10.77 -15.75
CA SER A 70 1.29 -11.09 -16.28
C SER A 70 2.18 -9.88 -16.56
N SER A 71 1.58 -8.69 -16.74
CA SER A 71 2.30 -7.49 -17.13
C SER A 71 1.73 -6.22 -16.54
N PHE A 72 2.57 -5.18 -16.48
CA PHE A 72 2.12 -3.85 -16.05
C PHE A 72 1.03 -3.28 -16.98
N ASP A 73 1.12 -3.52 -18.29
CA ASP A 73 0.15 -2.99 -19.25
C ASP A 73 -1.24 -3.61 -19.05
N GLU A 74 -1.30 -4.91 -18.78
CA GLU A 74 -2.55 -5.58 -18.38
C GLU A 74 -3.10 -4.98 -17.09
N TYR A 75 -2.24 -4.79 -16.07
CA TYR A 75 -2.66 -4.16 -14.81
C TYR A 75 -3.21 -2.75 -15.04
N PHE A 76 -2.51 -1.94 -15.83
CA PHE A 76 -2.94 -0.59 -16.19
C PHE A 76 -4.32 -0.59 -16.87
N MET A 77 -4.58 -1.56 -17.73
CA MET A 77 -5.89 -1.71 -18.38
C MET A 77 -7.00 -2.18 -17.44
N MET A 78 -6.67 -2.95 -16.39
CA MET A 78 -7.62 -3.34 -15.34
C MET A 78 -7.98 -2.19 -14.38
N VAL A 79 -7.08 -1.23 -14.16
CA VAL A 79 -7.32 -0.05 -13.31
C VAL A 79 -8.47 0.80 -13.85
N GLU A 80 -9.30 1.38 -13.00
CA GLU A 80 -10.44 2.20 -13.44
C GLU A 80 -9.97 3.43 -14.24
N GLY A 81 -10.73 3.82 -15.27
CA GLY A 81 -10.39 4.96 -16.13
C GLY A 81 -10.13 6.26 -15.37
N SER A 82 -10.78 6.48 -14.22
CA SER A 82 -10.52 7.64 -13.37
C SER A 82 -9.12 7.65 -12.74
N ALA A 83 -8.61 6.49 -12.30
CA ALA A 83 -7.25 6.37 -11.79
C ALA A 83 -6.22 6.49 -12.91
N ARG A 84 -6.47 5.89 -14.09
CA ARG A 84 -5.60 6.08 -15.27
C ARG A 84 -5.49 7.54 -15.69
N ARG A 85 -6.59 8.32 -15.64
CA ARG A 85 -6.57 9.77 -15.93
C ARG A 85 -5.69 10.52 -14.93
N ASN A 86 -5.79 10.22 -13.64
CA ASN A 86 -4.93 10.83 -12.62
C ASN A 86 -3.45 10.48 -12.85
N TYR A 87 -3.16 9.23 -13.18
CA TYR A 87 -1.79 8.81 -13.51
C TYR A 87 -1.23 9.59 -14.70
N ARG A 88 -1.99 9.69 -15.81
CA ARG A 88 -1.57 10.45 -16.99
C ARG A 88 -1.42 11.95 -16.69
N LYS A 89 -2.33 12.52 -15.90
CA LYS A 89 -2.25 13.92 -15.45
C LYS A 89 -0.95 14.16 -14.69
N ALA A 90 -0.65 13.36 -13.67
CA ALA A 90 0.59 13.49 -12.90
C ALA A 90 1.83 13.34 -13.79
N SER A 91 1.84 12.36 -14.69
CA SER A 91 2.94 12.19 -15.64
C SER A 91 3.11 13.40 -16.57
N HIS A 92 2.02 13.97 -17.08
CA HIS A 92 2.04 15.16 -17.93
C HIS A 92 2.51 16.43 -17.19
N LEU A 93 2.17 16.54 -15.90
CA LEU A 93 2.67 17.60 -15.01
C LEU A 93 4.14 17.42 -14.61
N GLY A 94 4.82 16.39 -15.13
CA GLY A 94 6.25 16.19 -14.93
C GLY A 94 6.62 15.48 -13.63
N TYR A 95 5.65 14.93 -12.89
CA TYR A 95 5.94 14.13 -11.69
C TYR A 95 6.74 12.88 -12.06
N LYS A 96 7.71 12.54 -11.20
CA LYS A 96 8.54 11.34 -11.33
C LYS A 96 8.44 10.52 -10.06
N ALA A 97 8.32 9.20 -10.19
CA ALA A 97 8.38 8.29 -9.05
C ALA A 97 9.67 7.48 -9.10
N ARG A 98 10.21 7.17 -7.93
CA ARG A 98 11.38 6.31 -7.77
C ARG A 98 11.40 5.70 -6.38
N ARG A 99 12.20 4.65 -6.19
CA ARG A 99 12.61 4.24 -4.84
C ARG A 99 13.45 5.34 -4.20
N ILE A 100 13.33 5.47 -2.89
CA ILE A 100 14.02 6.48 -2.09
C ILE A 100 14.71 5.85 -0.90
N GLN A 101 15.80 6.47 -0.45
CA GLN A 101 16.35 6.20 0.87
C GLN A 101 15.57 7.03 1.88
N TYR A 102 14.71 6.40 2.68
CA TYR A 102 13.79 7.10 3.58
C TYR A 102 14.48 8.16 4.47
N ASN A 103 15.67 7.84 4.98
CA ASN A 103 16.42 8.72 5.88
C ASN A 103 16.96 9.99 5.21
N GLU A 104 17.11 10.01 3.89
CA GLU A 104 17.53 11.20 3.13
C GLU A 104 16.38 12.21 2.93
N HIS A 105 15.14 11.82 3.27
CA HIS A 105 13.93 12.59 2.96
C HIS A 105 13.06 12.91 4.20
N LEU A 106 13.62 12.80 5.41
CA LEU A 106 12.85 12.96 6.67
C LEU A 106 12.16 14.33 6.78
N ASP A 107 12.81 15.40 6.33
CA ASP A 107 12.23 16.74 6.40
C ASP A 107 11.02 16.88 5.47
N GLU A 108 11.16 16.48 4.21
CA GLU A 108 10.08 16.51 3.20
C GLU A 108 8.91 15.56 3.59
N ILE A 109 9.22 14.40 4.17
CA ILE A 109 8.21 13.50 4.74
C ILE A 109 7.46 14.20 5.87
N GLY A 110 8.17 14.94 6.73
CA GLY A 110 7.60 15.73 7.80
C GLY A 110 6.66 16.82 7.27
N GLU A 111 7.01 17.47 6.16
CA GLU A 111 6.14 18.43 5.47
C GLU A 111 4.86 17.76 4.96
N ILE A 112 4.97 16.58 4.34
CA ILE A 112 3.80 15.80 3.91
C ILE A 112 2.89 15.46 5.10
N TRP A 113 3.46 15.07 6.26
CA TRP A 113 2.69 14.78 7.47
C TRP A 113 1.89 15.98 7.94
N ARG A 114 2.51 17.17 7.94
CA ARG A 114 1.93 18.42 8.43
C ARG A 114 1.06 19.16 7.42
N SER A 115 1.10 18.78 6.14
CA SER A 115 0.35 19.45 5.06
C SER A 115 -1.17 19.49 5.26
N THR A 116 -1.74 18.64 6.11
CA THR A 116 -3.15 18.76 6.52
C THR A 116 -3.42 18.09 7.87
N PRO A 117 -4.24 18.70 8.75
CA PRO A 117 -4.67 18.08 10.01
C PRO A 117 -5.68 16.95 9.80
N VAL A 118 -6.28 16.81 8.61
CA VAL A 118 -7.36 15.87 8.32
C VAL A 118 -7.09 15.12 7.01
N ARG A 119 -7.09 13.79 7.08
CA ARG A 119 -7.03 12.90 5.90
C ARG A 119 -8.23 11.96 5.91
N GLN A 120 -8.08 10.77 6.48
CA GLN A 120 -9.18 9.82 6.70
C GLN A 120 -9.81 10.02 8.10
N GLY A 121 -9.96 11.28 8.50
CA GLY A 121 -10.19 11.70 9.88
C GLY A 121 -9.04 12.56 10.41
N ARG A 122 -9.16 12.99 11.66
CA ARG A 122 -8.12 13.79 12.35
C ARG A 122 -6.83 12.98 12.44
N MET A 123 -5.73 13.58 11.98
CA MET A 123 -4.40 12.99 12.10
C MET A 123 -3.98 12.94 13.57
N PRO A 124 -3.32 11.85 14.03
CA PRO A 124 -2.75 11.81 15.36
C PRO A 124 -1.71 12.91 15.58
N ASP A 125 -1.65 13.44 16.81
CA ASP A 125 -0.75 14.55 17.17
C ASP A 125 0.72 14.28 16.83
N LYS A 126 1.17 13.02 16.87
CA LYS A 126 2.53 12.63 16.47
C LYS A 126 2.89 13.03 15.03
N PHE A 127 1.92 13.04 14.12
CA PHE A 127 2.15 13.45 12.73
C PHE A 127 2.15 14.98 12.57
N LEU A 128 1.36 15.68 13.38
CA LEU A 128 1.20 17.13 13.30
C LEU A 128 2.30 17.90 14.01
N LYS A 129 2.79 17.35 15.13
CA LYS A 129 3.79 17.99 16.01
C LYS A 129 5.13 17.26 16.00
N GLY A 130 5.16 15.99 15.62
CA GLY A 130 6.37 15.18 15.62
C GLY A 130 7.20 15.34 14.34
N LYS A 131 8.36 14.69 14.36
CA LYS A 131 9.24 14.52 13.21
C LYS A 131 9.25 13.04 12.80
N PRO A 132 9.38 12.72 11.50
CA PRO A 132 9.62 11.36 11.08
C PRO A 132 10.88 10.81 11.72
N GLU A 133 10.77 9.64 12.35
CA GLU A 133 11.92 8.95 12.94
C GLU A 133 12.71 8.23 11.85
N PRO A 134 14.06 8.20 11.93
CA PRO A 134 14.88 7.44 10.99
C PRO A 134 14.49 5.96 10.95
N CYS A 135 14.44 5.40 9.75
CA CYS A 135 14.35 3.97 9.53
C CYS A 135 15.70 3.33 9.82
N THR A 136 15.71 2.31 10.69
CA THR A 136 16.92 1.55 11.07
C THR A 136 16.93 0.14 10.48
N ASN A 137 16.03 -0.15 9.55
CA ASN A 137 15.97 -1.43 8.86
C ASN A 137 17.27 -1.64 8.05
N PRO A 138 17.93 -2.80 8.16
CA PRO A 138 19.04 -3.13 7.26
C PRO A 138 18.56 -3.19 5.81
N ALA A 139 19.49 -2.93 4.88
CA ALA A 139 19.25 -3.14 3.46
C ALA A 139 18.90 -4.61 3.21
N SER A 140 17.87 -4.85 2.39
CA SER A 140 17.52 -6.21 2.00
C SER A 140 18.63 -6.84 1.17
N GLN A 141 18.87 -8.13 1.42
CA GLN A 141 19.79 -8.97 0.65
C GLN A 141 19.08 -9.76 -0.45
N SER A 142 17.75 -9.66 -0.56
CA SER A 142 16.94 -10.49 -1.46
C SER A 142 15.68 -9.78 -1.95
N PRO A 143 15.33 -9.89 -3.24
CA PRO A 143 14.05 -9.38 -3.73
C PRO A 143 12.84 -10.16 -3.18
N LEU A 144 13.03 -11.28 -2.45
CA LEU A 144 11.91 -12.02 -1.86
C LEU A 144 11.36 -11.36 -0.59
N HIS A 145 12.20 -10.61 0.12
CA HIS A 145 11.88 -10.01 1.40
C HIS A 145 12.56 -8.66 1.51
N ASP A 146 11.77 -7.60 1.49
CA ASP A 146 12.29 -6.23 1.41
C ASP A 146 11.32 -5.25 2.06
N TYR A 147 11.82 -4.07 2.38
CA TYR A 147 11.02 -2.95 2.88
C TYR A 147 11.31 -1.69 2.06
N PRO A 148 10.92 -1.65 0.77
CA PRO A 148 11.18 -0.51 -0.08
C PRO A 148 10.31 0.70 0.28
N TYR A 149 10.94 1.88 0.21
CA TYR A 149 10.25 3.15 0.20
C TYR A 149 10.24 3.74 -1.21
N TYR A 150 9.10 4.30 -1.59
CA TYR A 150 8.89 4.98 -2.87
C TYR A 150 8.51 6.42 -2.64
N GLY A 151 8.97 7.30 -3.52
CA GLY A 151 8.68 8.73 -3.49
C GLY A 151 8.22 9.25 -4.85
N VAL A 152 7.32 10.24 -4.82
CA VAL A 152 6.94 11.05 -5.99
C VAL A 152 7.56 12.43 -5.84
N PHE A 153 8.29 12.87 -6.85
CA PHE A 153 9.00 14.15 -6.89
C PHE A 153 8.32 15.10 -7.87
N SER A 154 8.12 16.34 -7.41
CA SER A 154 7.75 17.49 -8.21
C SER A 154 8.99 18.12 -8.82
N ALA A 155 8.98 18.41 -10.13
CA ALA A 155 10.09 19.11 -10.79
C ALA A 155 10.12 20.63 -10.49
N GLY A 156 9.13 21.17 -9.79
CA GLY A 156 8.98 22.60 -9.49
C GLY A 156 7.62 23.16 -9.92
N GLY A 157 7.16 24.22 -9.25
CA GLY A 157 5.86 24.90 -9.46
C GLY A 157 5.55 25.88 -8.32
N GLN A 158 4.30 26.32 -8.17
CA GLN A 158 3.87 27.24 -7.09
C GLN A 158 4.22 26.81 -5.65
N HIS A 159 4.65 25.56 -5.45
CA HIS A 159 4.96 24.97 -4.13
C HIS A 159 6.35 24.31 -4.08
N GLY A 160 7.27 24.66 -4.99
CA GLY A 160 8.65 24.16 -4.98
C GLY A 160 8.85 22.78 -5.63
N ALA A 161 10.12 22.41 -5.80
CA ALA A 161 10.57 21.08 -6.20
C ALA A 161 10.85 20.25 -4.94
N GLY A 162 10.62 18.94 -5.00
CA GLY A 162 10.81 18.05 -3.84
C GLY A 162 9.83 16.88 -3.79
N LEU A 163 9.95 16.07 -2.75
CA LEU A 163 9.10 14.92 -2.46
C LEU A 163 7.69 15.38 -2.06
N VAL A 164 6.69 14.96 -2.84
CA VAL A 164 5.28 15.34 -2.63
C VAL A 164 4.39 14.16 -2.24
N ALA A 165 4.86 12.92 -2.38
CA ALA A 165 4.18 11.75 -1.86
C ALA A 165 5.19 10.64 -1.59
N TYR A 166 4.91 9.77 -0.63
CA TYR A 166 5.74 8.59 -0.38
C TYR A 166 4.89 7.41 0.10
N ALA A 167 5.46 6.21 -0.04
CA ALA A 167 4.89 4.99 0.49
C ALA A 167 6.00 4.06 1.00
N GLY A 168 5.71 3.34 2.08
CA GLY A 168 6.49 2.19 2.56
C GLY A 168 5.72 0.91 2.27
N CYS A 169 6.41 -0.09 1.72
CA CYS A 169 5.81 -1.38 1.40
C CYS A 169 6.57 -2.51 2.09
N LEU A 170 5.84 -3.51 2.58
CA LEU A 170 6.41 -4.79 2.96
C LEU A 170 6.38 -5.72 1.74
N ILE A 171 7.54 -6.25 1.36
CA ILE A 171 7.65 -7.36 0.42
C ILE A 171 7.91 -8.63 1.21
N ALA A 172 7.06 -9.65 1.02
CA ALA A 172 7.20 -10.96 1.67
C ALA A 172 6.71 -12.08 0.74
N GLY A 173 7.64 -12.73 0.05
CA GLY A 173 7.37 -13.81 -0.89
C GLY A 173 6.47 -13.36 -2.04
N GLU A 174 5.20 -13.77 -2.01
CA GLU A 174 4.18 -13.43 -3.01
C GLU A 174 3.44 -12.13 -2.73
N LEU A 175 3.68 -11.49 -1.58
CA LEU A 175 2.98 -10.30 -1.11
C LEU A 175 3.81 -9.03 -1.34
N CYS A 176 3.17 -7.99 -1.86
CA CYS A 176 3.53 -6.60 -1.58
C CYS A 176 2.38 -5.95 -0.82
N LEU A 177 2.62 -5.47 0.39
CA LEU A 177 1.64 -4.76 1.21
C LEU A 177 2.04 -3.29 1.33
N ILE A 178 1.19 -2.38 0.86
CA ILE A 178 1.32 -0.95 1.17
C ILE A 178 0.94 -0.75 2.63
N GLU A 179 1.92 -0.49 3.49
CA GLU A 179 1.69 -0.25 4.91
C GLU A 179 1.40 1.23 5.20
N GLN A 180 2.13 2.10 4.51
CA GLN A 180 1.98 3.55 4.64
C GLN A 180 2.00 4.18 3.26
N ILE A 181 1.06 5.10 3.02
CA ILE A 181 1.05 5.93 1.82
C ILE A 181 0.47 7.31 2.15
N MET A 182 1.21 8.36 1.83
CA MET A 182 0.80 9.74 2.08
C MET A 182 1.21 10.64 0.92
N GLY A 183 0.39 11.65 0.66
CA GLY A 183 0.67 12.68 -0.35
C GLY A 183 0.38 14.07 0.20
N HIS A 184 1.17 15.06 -0.20
CA HIS A 184 1.01 16.45 0.19
C HIS A 184 -0.38 16.96 -0.18
N ALA A 185 -1.07 17.64 0.74
CA ALA A 185 -2.46 18.07 0.57
C ALA A 185 -2.65 18.92 -0.69
N ASP A 186 -1.78 19.91 -0.89
CA ASP A 186 -1.85 20.86 -2.02
C ASP A 186 -1.65 20.21 -3.39
N LYS A 187 -1.11 18.99 -3.43
CA LYS A 187 -0.79 18.25 -4.65
C LYS A 187 -1.72 17.07 -4.90
N GLN A 188 -2.72 16.83 -4.03
CA GLN A 188 -3.63 15.69 -4.17
C GLN A 188 -4.44 15.74 -5.47
N SER A 189 -4.86 16.94 -5.89
CA SER A 189 -5.65 17.15 -7.11
C SER A 189 -4.86 16.81 -8.39
N ASP A 190 -3.53 16.75 -8.30
CA ASP A 190 -2.66 16.37 -9.42
C ASP A 190 -2.55 14.86 -9.63
N GLY A 191 -3.11 14.08 -8.70
CA GLY A 191 -3.14 12.63 -8.82
C GLY A 191 -1.87 11.93 -8.34
N ILE A 192 -1.07 12.59 -7.50
CA ILE A 192 0.22 12.08 -7.00
C ILE A 192 0.12 10.72 -6.28
N VAL A 193 -0.96 10.46 -5.54
CA VAL A 193 -1.16 9.17 -4.85
C VAL A 193 -1.57 8.06 -5.82
N PRO A 194 -2.57 8.27 -6.72
CA PRO A 194 -2.80 7.36 -7.85
C PRO A 194 -1.55 7.05 -8.67
N PHE A 195 -0.74 8.07 -8.93
CA PHE A 195 0.51 7.94 -9.64
C PHE A 195 1.48 7.01 -8.89
N LEU A 196 1.71 7.29 -7.60
CA LEU A 196 2.56 6.47 -6.73
C LEU A 196 2.15 4.99 -6.68
N ILE A 197 0.86 4.69 -6.49
CA ILE A 197 0.36 3.31 -6.42
C ILE A 197 0.67 2.54 -7.71
N MET A 198 0.51 3.19 -8.86
CA MET A 198 0.80 2.55 -10.13
C MET A 198 2.30 2.41 -10.40
N GLU A 199 3.11 3.38 -9.99
CA GLU A 199 4.57 3.31 -10.13
C GLU A 199 5.16 2.22 -9.24
N ILE A 200 4.63 2.02 -8.04
CA ILE A 200 4.94 0.85 -7.20
C ILE A 200 4.60 -0.42 -7.96
N ALA A 201 3.37 -0.54 -8.48
CA ALA A 201 2.98 -1.74 -9.23
C ALA A 201 3.90 -2.00 -10.43
N ARG A 202 4.33 -0.96 -11.16
CA ARG A 202 5.31 -1.10 -12.23
C ARG A 202 6.63 -1.68 -11.72
N ASP A 203 7.15 -1.16 -10.63
CA ASP A 203 8.38 -1.67 -10.04
C ASP A 203 8.24 -3.11 -9.53
N LEU A 204 7.06 -3.52 -9.06
CA LEU A 204 6.80 -4.93 -8.70
C LEU A 204 7.05 -5.87 -9.89
N PHE A 205 6.59 -5.50 -11.09
CA PHE A 205 6.83 -6.30 -12.31
C PHE A 205 8.31 -6.39 -12.72
N ILE A 206 9.11 -5.39 -12.37
CA ILE A 206 10.52 -5.31 -12.76
C ILE A 206 11.39 -6.00 -11.72
N SER A 207 11.20 -5.63 -10.46
CA SER A 207 12.13 -5.87 -9.36
C SER A 207 11.69 -7.01 -8.44
N TYR A 208 10.40 -7.38 -8.43
CA TYR A 208 9.81 -8.34 -7.48
C TYR A 208 8.94 -9.39 -8.17
N ARG A 209 9.55 -10.18 -9.06
CA ARG A 209 8.83 -11.15 -9.92
C ARG A 209 8.06 -12.25 -9.19
N THR A 210 8.37 -12.50 -7.91
CA THR A 210 7.61 -13.46 -7.08
C THR A 210 6.31 -12.88 -6.54
N VAL A 211 6.17 -11.56 -6.49
CA VAL A 211 4.97 -10.91 -5.99
C VAL A 211 3.82 -11.15 -6.94
N ARG A 212 2.75 -11.79 -6.42
CA ARG A 212 1.49 -12.02 -7.15
C ARG A 212 0.34 -11.21 -6.58
N TYR A 213 0.47 -10.75 -5.34
CA TYR A 213 -0.61 -10.10 -4.61
C TYR A 213 -0.14 -8.72 -4.14
N TYR A 214 -0.73 -7.69 -4.73
CA TYR A 214 -0.53 -6.32 -4.30
C TYR A 214 -1.67 -5.91 -3.38
N ALA A 215 -1.37 -5.63 -2.11
CA ALA A 215 -2.34 -5.42 -1.06
C ALA A 215 -2.29 -3.99 -0.52
N PHE A 216 -3.44 -3.48 -0.07
CA PHE A 216 -3.54 -2.17 0.57
C PHE A 216 -4.51 -2.21 1.77
N GLY A 217 -4.02 -2.73 2.89
CA GLY A 217 -4.74 -2.80 4.16
C GLY A 217 -6.10 -3.51 4.07
N THR A 218 -7.01 -3.20 5.00
CA THR A 218 -8.35 -3.80 5.04
C THR A 218 -9.38 -3.02 4.26
N TYR A 219 -10.31 -3.73 3.65
CA TYR A 219 -11.41 -3.22 2.83
C TYR A 219 -12.62 -2.83 3.69
N PHE A 220 -13.03 -3.74 4.57
CA PHE A 220 -14.10 -3.48 5.54
C PHE A 220 -13.55 -2.66 6.71
N GLY A 221 -14.36 -1.74 7.22
CA GLY A 221 -13.94 -0.73 8.20
C GLY A 221 -13.40 0.56 7.58
N ALA A 222 -13.01 0.56 6.31
CA ALA A 222 -12.70 1.77 5.56
C ALA A 222 -13.99 2.55 5.21
N GLY A 223 -13.93 3.89 5.22
CA GLY A 223 -15.04 4.74 4.78
C GLY A 223 -15.39 4.55 3.30
N VAL A 224 -16.61 4.95 2.90
CA VAL A 224 -17.11 4.76 1.51
C VAL A 224 -16.15 5.31 0.46
N THR A 225 -15.60 6.50 0.69
CA THR A 225 -14.62 7.14 -0.22
C THR A 225 -13.35 6.30 -0.36
N MET A 226 -12.84 5.75 0.75
CA MET A 226 -11.64 4.92 0.75
C MET A 226 -11.88 3.57 0.06
N ARG A 227 -13.05 2.95 0.25
CA ARG A 227 -13.44 1.74 -0.49
C ARG A 227 -13.53 2.00 -2.00
N ARG A 228 -14.11 3.14 -2.40
CA ARG A 228 -14.14 3.56 -3.82
C ARG A 228 -12.74 3.79 -4.36
N PHE A 229 -11.87 4.45 -3.59
CA PHE A 229 -10.48 4.66 -3.95
C PHE A 229 -9.75 3.32 -4.19
N LYS A 230 -9.85 2.37 -3.26
CA LYS A 230 -9.25 1.03 -3.38
C LYS A 230 -9.74 0.27 -4.62
N ARG A 231 -11.06 0.29 -4.90
CA ARG A 231 -11.64 -0.35 -6.09
C ARG A 231 -11.02 0.17 -7.40
N LYS A 232 -10.66 1.45 -7.48
CA LYS A 232 -10.04 2.03 -8.70
C LYS A 232 -8.77 1.30 -9.11
N PHE A 233 -8.02 0.78 -8.15
CA PHE A 233 -6.76 0.07 -8.37
C PHE A 233 -6.91 -1.45 -8.24
N ARG A 234 -8.16 -1.96 -8.33
CA ARG A 234 -8.46 -3.39 -8.21
C ARG A 234 -8.08 -4.00 -6.85
N PHE A 235 -7.88 -3.19 -5.81
CA PHE A 235 -7.82 -3.69 -4.43
C PHE A 235 -9.24 -4.06 -3.97
N LEU A 236 -9.60 -5.32 -4.20
CA LEU A 236 -10.91 -5.88 -3.89
C LEU A 236 -10.84 -6.71 -2.60
N PRO A 237 -11.92 -6.80 -1.83
CA PRO A 237 -11.94 -7.61 -0.62
C PRO A 237 -11.80 -9.10 -0.99
N CYS A 238 -10.88 -9.80 -0.34
CA CYS A 238 -10.71 -11.24 -0.46
C CYS A 238 -10.74 -11.93 0.91
N ARG A 239 -10.91 -13.24 0.89
CA ARG A 239 -10.57 -14.12 2.02
C ARG A 239 -9.15 -14.64 1.82
N ALA A 240 -8.21 -14.20 2.66
CA ALA A 240 -6.81 -14.55 2.55
C ALA A 240 -6.44 -15.71 3.48
N LYS A 241 -5.82 -16.75 2.91
CA LYS A 241 -5.10 -17.79 3.63
C LYS A 241 -3.60 -17.51 3.52
N TRP A 242 -2.95 -17.23 4.64
CA TRP A 242 -1.50 -17.01 4.66
C TRP A 242 -0.78 -18.32 4.94
N LEU A 243 0.23 -18.62 4.13
CA LEU A 243 1.21 -19.66 4.36
C LEU A 243 2.50 -18.99 4.80
N LEU A 244 3.06 -19.42 5.92
CA LEU A 244 4.36 -18.90 6.36
C LEU A 244 5.44 -19.24 5.33
N GLY A 245 5.40 -20.46 4.78
CA GLY A 245 6.24 -20.89 3.65
C GLY A 245 7.64 -21.31 4.05
#